data_AF-X0Y4Z8-F1
#
_entry.id   AF-X0Y4Z8-F1
#
_cell.length_a   1.000
_cell.length_b   1.000
_cell.length_c   1.000
_cell.angle_alpha   90.00
_cell.angle_beta   90.00
_cell.angle_gamma   90.00
#
_symmetry.space_group_name_H-M   'P 1'
#
loop_
_entity.id
_entity.type
_entity.pdbx_description
1 polymer ?
#
loop_
_entity_poly.entity_id
_entity_poly.type
_entity_poly.pdbx_seq_one_letter_code
_entity_poly.pdbx_strand_id
1 'polypeptide(L)' 'MFTKEEIERYHAAAKMIEADGVDAIQSCTRKFGKDIAGVLLVAFIRRSEGSMDSWPAPEHVVPNVNEALERHNLIDDH' A
#
# COMPACT_ATOMS: atom_id res chain seq x y z
N MET A 1 10.79 19.50 0.88
CA MET A 1 11.88 18.70 1.46
C MET A 1 11.34 18.09 2.74
N PHE A 2 11.52 16.78 2.96
CA PHE A 2 11.02 16.12 4.17
C PHE A 2 11.94 16.38 5.37
N THR A 3 11.35 16.45 6.55
CA THR A 3 12.02 16.44 7.84
C THR A 3 12.44 15.03 8.23
N LYS A 4 13.38 14.92 9.18
CA LYS A 4 13.80 13.62 9.72
C LYS A 4 12.64 12.86 10.37
N GLU A 5 11.81 13.57 11.12
CA GLU A 5 10.63 12.99 11.79
C GLU A 5 9.62 12.43 10.78
N GLU A 6 9.38 13.14 9.66
CA GLU A 6 8.51 12.63 8.59
C GLU A 6 9.06 11.33 7.98
N ILE A 7 10.35 11.27 7.70
CA ILE A 7 10.99 10.04 7.17
C ILE A 7 10.89 8.88 8.16
N GLU A 8 11.13 9.12 9.45
CA GLU A 8 10.97 8.10 10.49
C GLU A 8 9.52 7.59 10.57
N ARG A 9 8.54 8.50 10.42
CA ARG A 9 7.12 8.13 10.35
C ARG A 9 6.81 7.28 9.11
N TYR A 10 7.37 7.60 7.95
CA TYR A 10 7.18 6.79 6.73
C TYR A 10 7.77 5.39 6.88
N HIS A 11 8.96 5.26 7.45
CA HIS A 11 9.55 3.95 7.73
C HIS A 11 8.72 3.12 8.72
N ALA A 12 8.18 3.75 9.76
CA ALA A 12 7.33 3.07 10.72
C ALA A 12 6.01 2.59 10.09
N ALA A 13 5.41 3.39 9.20
CA ALA A 13 4.22 3.02 8.44
C ALA A 13 4.51 1.87 7.46
N ALA A 14 5.62 1.95 6.72
CA ALA A 14 6.04 0.92 5.77
C ALA A 14 6.24 -0.43 6.47
N LYS A 15 6.99 -0.45 7.57
CA LYS A 15 7.21 -1.67 8.37
C LYS A 15 5.90 -2.32 8.84
N MET A 16 4.90 -1.51 9.22
CA MET A 16 3.61 -2.02 9.67
C MET A 16 2.86 -2.73 8.54
N ILE A 17 2.82 -2.13 7.35
CA ILE A 17 2.16 -2.74 6.17
C ILE A 17 2.96 -3.93 5.66
N GLU A 18 4.30 -3.88 5.68
CA GLU A 18 5.14 -5.02 5.25
C GLU A 18 4.97 -6.26 6.14
N ALA A 19 4.71 -6.07 7.44
CA ALA A 19 4.53 -7.15 8.39
C ALA A 19 3.14 -7.81 8.28
N ASP A 20 2.09 -7.00 8.26
CA ASP A 20 0.70 -7.49 8.40
C ASP A 20 -0.17 -7.25 7.16
N GLY A 21 0.40 -6.69 6.09
CA GLY A 21 -0.27 -6.48 4.80
C GLY A 21 -1.57 -5.69 4.92
N VAL A 22 -2.64 -6.26 4.38
CA VAL A 22 -3.99 -5.69 4.40
C VAL A 22 -4.53 -5.55 5.82
N ASP A 23 -4.21 -6.47 6.73
CA ASP A 23 -4.75 -6.47 8.10
C ASP A 23 -4.28 -5.25 8.92
N ALA A 24 -3.13 -4.69 8.56
CA ALA A 24 -2.60 -3.48 9.18
C ALA A 24 -3.31 -2.18 8.73
N ILE A 25 -4.11 -2.18 7.66
CA ILE A 25 -4.55 -0.93 7.01
C ILE A 25 -5.28 0.04 7.94
N GLN A 26 -6.19 -0.48 8.78
CA GLN A 26 -6.95 0.36 9.70
C GLN A 26 -6.05 0.97 10.79
N SER A 27 -5.12 0.19 11.32
CA SER A 27 -4.15 0.65 12.34
C SER A 27 -3.16 1.64 11.74
N CYS A 28 -2.67 1.38 10.53
CA CYS A 28 -1.76 2.25 9.80
C CYS A 28 -2.44 3.59 9.47
N THR A 29 -3.70 3.55 9.01
CA THR A 29 -4.51 4.74 8.73
C THR A 29 -4.71 5.60 9.97
N ARG A 30 -5.09 5.01 11.11
CA ARG A 30 -5.27 5.74 12.38
C ARG A 30 -3.97 6.38 12.87
N LYS A 31 -2.83 5.72 12.69
CA LYS A 31 -1.54 6.16 13.24
C LYS A 31 -0.78 7.13 12.35
N PHE A 32 -0.84 6.94 11.04
CA PHE A 32 0.00 7.66 10.08
C PHE A 32 -0.80 8.50 9.09
N GLY A 33 -2.10 8.26 8.95
CA GLY A 33 -2.98 8.98 8.02
C GLY A 33 -3.34 8.13 6.79
N LYS A 34 -4.50 8.45 6.20
CA LYS A 34 -5.10 7.70 5.08
C LYS A 34 -4.18 7.62 3.87
N ASP A 35 -3.60 8.74 3.46
CA ASP A 35 -2.81 8.80 2.21
C ASP A 35 -1.54 7.94 2.30
N ILE A 36 -0.82 8.02 3.42
CA ILE A 36 0.39 7.22 3.66
C ILE A 36 0.04 5.73 3.70
N ALA A 37 -1.01 5.37 4.46
CA ALA A 37 -1.44 3.99 4.59
C ALA A 37 -1.91 3.41 3.24
N GLY A 38 -2.66 4.20 2.46
CA GLY A 38 -3.15 3.80 1.14
C GLY A 38 -2.03 3.59 0.13
N VAL A 39 -1.09 4.53 0.02
CA VAL A 39 0.05 4.40 -0.91
C VAL A 39 0.91 3.18 -0.57
N LEU A 40 1.19 2.95 0.72
CA LEU A 40 1.99 1.80 1.16
C LEU A 40 1.27 0.48 0.91
N LEU A 41 -0.04 0.42 1.14
CA LEU A 41 -0.82 -0.77 0.84
C LEU A 41 -0.83 -1.08 -0.67
N VAL A 42 -1.07 -0.06 -1.51
CA VAL A 42 -1.01 -0.22 -2.97
C VAL A 42 0.37 -0.71 -3.39
N ALA A 43 1.45 -0.14 -2.85
CA ALA A 43 2.81 -0.59 -3.14
C ALA A 43 3.06 -2.04 -2.71
N PHE A 44 2.55 -2.45 -1.55
CA PHE A 44 2.62 -3.82 -1.04
C PHE A 44 1.91 -4.82 -1.97
N ILE A 45 0.66 -4.54 -2.36
CA ILE A 45 -0.11 -5.41 -3.27
C ILE A 45 0.52 -5.43 -4.66
N ARG A 46 0.94 -4.28 -5.20
CA ARG A 46 1.65 -4.23 -6.49
C ARG A 46 2.89 -5.13 -6.49
N ARG A 47 3.61 -5.20 -5.37
CA ARG A 47 4.77 -6.07 -5.23
C ARG A 47 4.38 -7.55 -5.24
N SER A 48 3.27 -7.94 -4.61
CA SER A 48 2.78 -9.33 -4.69
C SER A 48 2.30 -9.72 -6.09
N GLU A 49 1.83 -8.75 -6.87
CA GLU A 49 1.42 -8.93 -8.27
C GLU A 49 2.59 -8.84 -9.28
N GLY A 50 3.85 -8.85 -8.84
CA GLY A 50 5.00 -8.89 -9.76
C GLY A 50 5.34 -7.55 -10.42
N SER A 51 4.92 -6.41 -9.86
CA SER A 51 5.23 -5.08 -10.42
C SER A 51 6.73 -4.76 -10.55
N MET A 52 7.59 -5.55 -9.90
CA MET A 52 9.04 -5.41 -9.92
C MET A 52 9.73 -6.41 -10.86
N ASP A 53 8.98 -7.28 -11.54
CA ASP A 53 9.53 -8.36 -12.36
C ASP A 53 10.05 -7.85 -13.72
N SER A 54 9.52 -6.71 -14.20
CA SER A 54 9.92 -6.08 -15.46
C SER A 54 9.68 -4.57 -15.48
N TRP A 55 10.26 -3.88 -16.47
CA TRP A 55 10.01 -2.46 -16.74
C TRP A 55 9.59 -2.26 -18.22
N PRO A 56 8.38 -1.72 -18.49
CA PRO A 56 7.35 -1.36 -17.52
C PRO A 56 6.78 -2.60 -16.82
N ALA A 57 6.13 -2.39 -15.68
CA ALA A 57 5.43 -3.45 -14.96
C ALA A 57 4.41 -4.16 -15.89
N PRO A 58 4.16 -5.46 -15.71
CA PRO A 58 3.18 -6.19 -16.52
C PRO A 58 1.78 -5.54 -16.51
N GLU A 59 1.07 -5.59 -17.64
CA GLU A 59 -0.24 -4.93 -17.81
C GLU A 59 -1.31 -5.42 -16.82
N HIS A 60 -1.19 -6.66 -16.33
CA HIS A 60 -2.14 -7.25 -15.39
C HIS A 60 -1.99 -6.72 -13.95
N VAL A 61 -0.89 -6.05 -13.61
CA VAL A 61 -0.61 -5.60 -12.23
C VAL A 61 -1.72 -4.66 -11.73
N VAL A 62 -2.12 -3.69 -12.55
CA VAL A 62 -3.14 -2.70 -12.15
C VAL A 62 -4.52 -3.34 -11.92
N PRO A 63 -5.10 -4.09 -12.87
CA PRO A 63 -6.40 -4.73 -12.63
C PRO A 63 -6.37 -5.70 -11.45
N ASN A 64 -5.30 -6.48 -11.26
CA ASN A 64 -5.20 -7.39 -10.12
C ASN A 64 -5.13 -6.65 -8.78
N VAL A 65 -4.43 -5.51 -8.72
CA VAL A 65 -4.38 -4.67 -7.50
C VAL A 65 -5.75 -4.11 -7.17
N ASN A 66 -6.50 -3.62 -8.16
CA ASN A 66 -7.85 -3.11 -7.95
C ASN A 66 -8.79 -4.22 -7.47
N GLU A 67 -8.76 -5.39 -8.11
CA GLU A 67 -9.54 -6.56 -7.67
C GLU A 67 -9.18 -6.96 -6.23
N ALA A 68 -7.90 -6.94 -5.86
CA ALA A 68 -7.48 -7.21 -4.49
C ALA A 68 -8.06 -6.19 -3.49
N LEU A 69 -8.04 -4.89 -3.83
CA LEU A 69 -8.59 -3.84 -2.97
C LEU A 69 -10.13 -3.98 -2.82
N GLU A 70 -10.85 -4.32 -3.90
CA GLU A 70 -12.29 -4.60 -3.88
C GLU A 70 -12.61 -5.80 -2.99
N ARG A 71 -11.89 -6.93 -3.16
CA ARG A 71 -12.09 -8.15 -2.34
C ARG A 71 -11.90 -7.90 -0.85
N HIS A 72 -11.07 -6.91 -0.49
CA HIS A 72 -10.84 -6.51 0.90
C HIS A 72 -11.75 -5.37 1.38
N ASN A 73 -12.72 -4.92 0.56
CA ASN A 73 -13.62 -3.79 0.84
C ASN A 73 -12.85 -2.48 1.17
N LEU A 74 -11.79 -2.20 0.41
CA LEU A 74 -10.93 -1.02 0.61
C LEU A 74 -11.15 0.08 -0.42
N ILE A 75 -11.90 -0.20 -1.47
CA ILE A 75 -12.40 0.75 -2.46
C ILE A 75 -13.87 0.42 -2.74
N ASP A 76 -14.66 1.46 -3.00
CA ASP A 76 -16.07 1.37 -3.41
C ASP A 76 -16.22 1.95 -4.83
N ASP A 77 -17.06 1.32 -5.66
CA ASP A 77 -17.38 1.74 -7.05
C ASP A 77 -18.32 2.97 -7.11
N HIS A 78 -18.05 4.00 -6.31
CA HIS A 78 -18.85 5.23 -6.30
C HIS A 78 -18.44 6.24 -7.37
#